data_AF-A0A382Z408-F1
#
_entry.id   AF-A0A382Z408-F1
#
_cell.length_a   1.000
_cell.length_b   1.000
_cell.length_c   1.000
_cell.angle_alpha   90.00
_cell.angle_beta   90.00
_cell.angle_gamma   90.00
#
_symmetry.space_group_name_H-M   'P 1'
#
loop_
_entity.id
_entity.type
_entity.pdbx_description
1 polymer ?
#
loop_
_entity_poly.entity_id
_entity_poly.type
_entity_poly.pdbx_seq_one_letter_code
_entity_poly.pdbx_strand_id
1 'polypeptide(L)'
;MQKRLIRSVTESTSVEFRSPDGEGYFRRQPHPHISPAGWHLGHCVYIECLWIRSFACGDNRLEVSLRGLYTSELSLKEMRGRNLP
;
A
#
# COMPACT_ATOMS: atom_id res chain seq x y z
N MET A 1 -8.08 19.44 -2.15
CA MET A 1 -8.44 18.33 -3.07
C MET A 1 -8.31 16.96 -2.40
N GLN A 2 -7.19 16.63 -1.73
CA GLN A 2 -7.00 15.36 -1.00
C GLN A 2 -8.04 15.05 0.09
N LYS A 3 -8.54 16.05 0.83
CA LYS A 3 -9.57 15.85 1.89
C LYS A 3 -10.88 15.23 1.39
N ARG A 4 -11.22 15.41 0.09
CA ARG A 4 -12.43 14.84 -0.51
C ARG A 4 -12.28 13.35 -0.85
N LEU A 5 -11.07 12.92 -1.19
CA LEU A 5 -10.76 11.52 -1.52
C LEU A 5 -10.81 10.60 -0.29
N ILE A 6 -10.29 11.07 0.85
CA ILE A 6 -10.35 10.31 2.12
C ILE A 6 -11.82 10.12 2.54
N ARG A 7 -12.65 11.16 2.38
CA ARG A 7 -14.06 11.14 2.77
C ARG A 7 -14.92 10.21 1.91
N SER A 8 -14.65 10.09 0.61
CA SER A 8 -15.47 9.23 -0.26
C SER A 8 -15.27 7.73 0.03
N VAL A 9 -14.08 7.34 0.52
CA VAL A 9 -13.79 5.95 0.90
C VAL A 9 -14.54 5.56 2.17
N THR A 10 -14.72 6.50 3.11
CA THR A 10 -15.45 6.25 4.36
C THR A 10 -16.98 6.26 4.19
N GLU A 11 -17.51 7.00 3.21
CA GLU A 11 -18.96 7.16 3.02
C GLU A 11 -19.61 6.10 2.11
N SER A 12 -18.82 5.32 1.34
CA SER A 12 -19.37 4.50 0.23
C SER A 12 -19.62 3.02 0.52
N THR A 13 -19.53 2.55 1.76
CA THR A 13 -19.73 1.11 2.05
C THR A 13 -20.73 0.89 3.16
N SER A 14 -21.96 0.54 2.77
CA SER A 14 -23.06 0.05 3.62
C SER A 14 -22.81 -1.35 4.20
N VAL A 15 -21.55 -1.74 4.35
CA VAL A 15 -21.13 -3.00 4.97
C VAL A 15 -20.57 -2.61 6.33
N GLU A 16 -21.03 -3.24 7.41
CA GLU A 16 -20.47 -3.09 8.76
C GLU A 16 -18.95 -3.27 8.70
N PHE A 17 -18.26 -2.15 8.58
CA PHE A 17 -16.83 -2.09 8.53
C PHE A 17 -16.38 -2.20 9.98
N ARG A 18 -16.09 -3.43 10.43
CA ARG A 18 -15.32 -3.66 11.65
C ARG A 18 -14.14 -2.70 11.63
N SER A 19 -13.92 -2.00 12.75
CA SER A 19 -12.93 -0.93 12.86
C SER A 19 -11.64 -1.29 12.10
N PRO A 20 -11.22 -0.49 11.09
CA PRO A 20 -10.08 -0.79 10.21
C PRO A 20 -8.71 -0.56 10.86
N ASP A 21 -8.66 -0.46 12.17
CA ASP A 21 -7.55 0.11 12.94
C ASP A 21 -6.49 -0.91 13.36
N GLY A 22 -6.74 -2.21 13.19
CA GLY A 22 -5.76 -3.25 13.51
C GLY A 22 -4.80 -3.58 12.37
N GLU A 23 -3.56 -3.94 12.71
CA GLU A 23 -2.55 -4.51 11.79
C GLU A 23 -3.12 -5.64 10.91
N GLY A 24 -4.01 -6.46 11.48
CA GLY A 24 -4.70 -7.54 10.77
C GLY A 24 -5.54 -7.08 9.58
N TYR A 25 -6.11 -5.86 9.61
CA TYR A 25 -6.82 -5.29 8.46
C TYR A 25 -5.86 -5.04 7.29
N PHE A 26 -4.69 -4.44 7.57
CA PHE A 26 -3.72 -4.08 6.54
C PHE A 26 -3.02 -5.29 5.93
N ARG A 27 -2.84 -6.38 6.69
CA ARG A 27 -2.24 -7.63 6.22
C ARG A 27 -3.23 -8.57 5.52
N ARG A 28 -4.54 -8.44 5.77
CA ARG A 28 -5.54 -9.37 5.24
C ARG A 28 -5.67 -9.27 3.72
N GLN A 29 -5.54 -10.41 3.06
CA GLN A 29 -5.83 -10.58 1.64
C GLN A 29 -7.21 -11.25 1.46
N PRO A 30 -8.28 -10.49 1.13
CA PRO A 30 -9.62 -11.08 1.04
C PRO A 30 -9.82 -11.97 -0.18
N HIS A 31 -8.96 -11.85 -1.21
CA HIS A 31 -9.03 -12.63 -2.44
C HIS A 31 -7.62 -12.79 -3.05
N PRO A 32 -7.24 -13.95 -3.62
CA PRO A 32 -5.88 -14.19 -4.15
C PRO A 32 -5.39 -13.17 -5.19
N HIS A 33 -6.32 -12.60 -5.96
CA HIS A 33 -5.98 -11.61 -7.00
C HIS A 33 -5.98 -10.14 -6.51
N ILE A 34 -6.44 -9.87 -5.29
CA ILE A 34 -6.51 -8.53 -4.71
C ILE A 34 -5.38 -8.38 -3.69
N SER A 35 -4.60 -7.30 -3.72
CA SER A 35 -3.55 -7.11 -2.71
C SER A 35 -4.15 -6.61 -1.39
N PRO A 36 -3.52 -6.88 -0.24
CA PRO A 36 -3.91 -6.30 1.04
C PRO A 36 -3.88 -4.76 1.00
N ALA A 37 -4.72 -4.13 1.82
CA ALA A 37 -4.79 -2.66 1.91
C ALA A 37 -3.43 -2.04 2.29
N GLY A 38 -2.69 -2.67 3.20
CA GLY A 38 -1.36 -2.19 3.62
C GLY A 38 -0.35 -2.21 2.48
N TRP A 39 -0.45 -3.18 1.56
CA TRP A 39 0.43 -3.23 0.40
C TRP A 39 0.17 -2.06 -0.56
N HIS A 40 -1.10 -1.70 -0.79
CA HIS A 40 -1.44 -0.56 -1.63
C HIS A 40 -0.95 0.77 -1.05
N LEU A 41 -1.08 0.95 0.27
CA LEU A 41 -0.55 2.13 0.95
C LEU A 41 0.98 2.24 0.78
N GLY A 42 1.70 1.15 1.07
CA GLY A 42 3.15 1.13 0.89
C GLY A 42 3.59 1.27 -0.58
N HIS A 43 2.80 0.75 -1.54
CA HIS A 43 3.06 0.94 -2.97
C HIS A 43 2.98 2.41 -3.38
N CYS A 44 1.98 3.16 -2.91
CA CYS A 44 1.89 4.60 -3.16
C CYS A 44 3.12 5.35 -2.64
N VAL A 45 3.55 5.03 -1.41
CA VAL A 45 4.76 5.62 -0.81
C VAL A 45 6.02 5.24 -1.59
N TYR A 46 6.12 4.00 -2.03
CA TYR A 46 7.24 3.53 -2.86
C TYR A 46 7.31 4.27 -4.20
N ILE A 47 6.19 4.51 -4.88
CA ILE A 47 6.15 5.26 -6.15
C ILE A 47 6.63 6.71 -5.96
N GLU A 48 6.27 7.35 -4.84
CA GLU A 48 6.82 8.66 -4.47
C GLU A 48 8.34 8.59 -4.23
N CYS A 49 8.81 7.59 -3.49
CA CYS A 49 10.24 7.37 -3.26
C CYS A 49 11.01 7.15 -4.57
N LEU A 50 10.43 6.42 -5.52
CA LEU A 50 11.02 6.12 -6.81
C LEU A 50 11.15 7.37 -7.69
N TRP A 51 10.06 8.10 -7.91
CA TRP A 51 10.06 9.18 -8.91
C TRP A 51 10.46 10.54 -8.36
N ILE A 52 10.09 10.84 -7.12
CA ILE A 52 10.40 12.16 -6.55
C ILE A 52 11.73 12.06 -5.81
N ARG A 53 11.80 11.20 -4.79
CA ARG A 53 12.97 11.17 -3.91
C ARG A 53 14.23 10.65 -4.61
N SER A 54 14.11 9.53 -5.32
CA SER A 54 15.22 8.92 -6.04
C SER A 54 15.51 9.66 -7.34
N PHE A 55 14.56 9.70 -8.28
CA PHE A 55 14.82 10.26 -9.61
C PHE A 55 15.01 11.78 -9.61
N ALA A 56 14.13 12.56 -8.96
CA ALA A 56 14.23 14.02 -8.98
C ALA A 56 15.24 14.59 -7.97
N CYS A 57 15.36 13.99 -6.78
CA CYS A 57 16.22 14.50 -5.70
C CYS A 57 17.56 13.74 -5.54
N GLY A 58 17.77 12.65 -6.25
CA GLY A 58 19.02 11.87 -6.19
C GLY A 58 19.21 11.03 -4.92
N ASP A 59 18.17 10.86 -4.08
CA ASP A 59 18.23 10.03 -2.87
C ASP A 59 17.40 8.75 -3.02
N ASN A 60 18.07 7.65 -3.34
CA ASN A 60 17.45 6.36 -3.61
C ASN A 60 17.42 5.39 -2.41
N ARG A 61 17.88 5.81 -1.22
CA ARG A 61 18.05 4.89 -0.07
C ARG A 61 16.75 4.16 0.31
N LEU A 62 15.63 4.88 0.33
CA LEU A 62 14.31 4.32 0.63
C LEU A 62 13.75 3.53 -0.55
N GLU A 63 13.97 3.98 -1.78
CA GLU A 63 13.53 3.23 -2.97
C GLU A 63 14.17 1.83 -2.99
N VAL A 64 15.49 1.77 -2.80
CA VAL A 64 16.25 0.50 -2.81
C VAL A 64 15.77 -0.46 -1.72
N SER A 65 15.51 0.04 -0.50
CA SER A 65 15.04 -0.83 0.60
C SER A 65 13.60 -1.32 0.39
N LEU A 66 12.76 -0.55 -0.29
CA LEU A 66 11.34 -0.83 -0.50
C LEU A 66 11.05 -1.59 -1.80
N ARG A 67 11.97 -1.57 -2.78
CA ARG A 67 11.79 -2.12 -4.14
C ARG A 67 11.24 -3.54 -4.15
N GLY A 68 11.83 -4.45 -3.36
CA GLY A 68 11.42 -5.85 -3.33
C GLY A 68 10.02 -6.07 -2.75
N LEU A 69 9.56 -5.19 -1.86
CA LEU A 69 8.25 -5.29 -1.23
C LEU A 69 7.14 -4.72 -2.10
N TYR A 70 7.40 -3.60 -2.78
CA TYR A 70 6.37 -2.75 -3.37
C TYR A 70 6.41 -2.62 -4.90
N THR A 71 7.38 -3.25 -5.57
CA THR A 71 7.32 -3.44 -7.03
C THR A 71 6.35 -4.58 -7.37
N SER A 72 5.39 -4.33 -8.24
CA SER A 72 4.32 -5.28 -8.58
C SER A 72 4.86 -6.60 -9.12
N GLU A 73 5.90 -6.52 -9.94
CA GLU A 73 6.55 -7.62 -10.64
C GLU A 73 7.44 -8.46 -9.73
N LEU A 74 7.96 -7.86 -8.64
CA LEU A 74 8.87 -8.53 -7.70
C LEU A 74 8.12 -9.10 -6.48
N SER A 75 6.93 -8.59 -6.20
CA SER A 75 6.15 -8.94 -5.01
C SER A 75 4.96 -9.83 -5.37
N LEU A 76 5.08 -11.13 -5.11
CA LEU A 76 4.01 -12.12 -5.35
C LEU A 76 2.76 -11.75 -4.56
N LYS A 77 1.59 -11.69 -5.22
CA LYS A 77 0.32 -11.24 -4.61
C LYS A 77 -0.01 -11.92 -3.29
N GLU A 78 0.16 -13.23 -3.23
CA GLU A 78 -0.10 -14.08 -2.06
C GLU A 78 0.82 -13.77 -0.87
N MET A 79 2.02 -13.24 -1.13
CA MET A 79 3.01 -12.93 -0.11
C MET A 79 2.90 -11.50 0.42
N ARG A 80 2.16 -10.62 -0.27
CA ARG A 80 2.10 -9.17 0.02
C ARG A 80 1.65 -8.84 1.43
N GLY A 81 0.74 -9.63 2.01
CA GLY A 81 0.24 -9.39 3.38
C GLY A 81 1.20 -9.90 4.45
N ARG A 82 1.79 -11.07 4.21
CA ARG A 82 2.78 -11.69 5.10
C ARG A 82 4.07 -10.87 5.15
N ASN A 83 4.47 -10.28 4.03
CA ASN A 83 5.73 -9.55 3.89
C ASN A 83 5.62 -8.06 4.24
N LEU A 84 4.47 -7.57 4.71
CA LEU A 84 4.42 -6.21 5.23
C LEU A 84 5.37 -6.09 6.43
N PRO A 85 6.17 -5.00 6.52
CA PRO A 85 7.06 -4.74 7.64
C PRO A 85 6.30 -4.53 8.95
#